data_AF-A0A9X1UI72-F1
#
_entry.id   AF-A0A9X1UI72-F1
#
_cell.length_a   1.000
_cell.length_b   1.000
_cell.length_c   1.000
_cell.angle_alpha   90.00
_cell.angle_beta   90.00
_cell.angle_gamma   90.00
#
_symmetry.space_group_name_H-M   'P 1'
#
loop_
_entity.id
_entity.type
_entity.pdbx_description
1 polymer ?
#
loop_
_entity_poly.entity_id
_entity_poly.type
_entity_poly.pdbx_seq_one_letter_code
_entity_poly.pdbx_strand_id
1 'polypeptide(L)'
;MCSSGTTSRWSAGPDGRQDDGDESAVEHWTEREIDKTAFKDARLGQRFGELLKQIGDGMGGSIPFARQDWANTKAAYRFFANERVEEADILSGHFAATRARYDDCTGPILLIQDTTEFSYQRANTSAIGLTKSVNSGRNKDGRWRHHTVCGMLMHSSLAVTVEACRWDWRR
;
A
#
# COMPACT_ATOMS: atom_id res chain seq x y z
N MET A 1 35.90 -60.86 13.86
CA MET A 1 34.51 -60.89 13.38
C MET A 1 33.59 -61.06 14.58
N CYS A 2 32.53 -60.26 14.62
CA CYS A 2 31.46 -60.11 15.61
C CYS A 2 30.91 -61.45 16.16
N SER A 3 30.19 -61.56 17.29
CA SER A 3 29.41 -60.63 18.11
C SER A 3 29.03 -61.38 19.40
N SER A 4 28.67 -60.67 20.47
CA SER A 4 27.51 -60.89 21.36
C SER A 4 27.82 -60.40 22.79
N GLY A 5 27.21 -59.29 23.18
CA GLY A 5 27.25 -58.77 24.54
C GLY A 5 25.97 -58.01 24.84
N THR A 6 25.12 -58.61 25.66
CA THR A 6 23.89 -58.06 26.26
C THR A 6 24.17 -56.82 27.11
N THR A 7 23.26 -55.82 27.10
CA THR A 7 22.90 -54.92 28.22
C THR A 7 21.82 -53.95 27.74
N SER A 8 20.59 -54.04 28.23
CA SER A 8 20.03 -53.37 29.42
C SER A 8 19.20 -52.13 29.05
N ARG A 9 17.90 -52.30 29.23
CA ARG A 9 16.82 -51.34 29.49
C ARG A 9 17.27 -49.91 29.86
N TRP A 10 16.83 -48.93 29.08
CA TRP A 10 16.76 -47.51 29.47
C TRP A 10 15.33 -46.98 29.33
N SER A 11 14.95 -46.21 30.34
CA SER A 11 13.62 -45.69 30.64
C SER A 11 13.20 -44.55 29.72
N ALA A 12 11.90 -44.45 29.45
CA ALA A 12 11.26 -43.30 28.83
C ALA A 12 11.47 -42.05 29.70
N GLY A 13 12.17 -41.05 29.17
CA GLY A 13 12.15 -39.69 29.70
C GLY A 13 10.80 -39.03 29.39
N PRO A 14 10.29 -38.13 30.26
CA PRO A 14 9.02 -37.50 30.03
C PRO A 14 9.14 -36.46 28.92
N ASP A 15 8.20 -36.58 27.99
CA ASP A 15 7.59 -35.52 27.20
C ASP A 15 8.55 -34.51 26.57
N GLY A 16 8.94 -34.82 25.34
CA GLY A 16 9.49 -33.83 24.43
C GLY A 16 8.47 -32.73 24.24
N ARG A 17 8.66 -31.63 24.96
CA ARG A 17 7.99 -30.36 24.69
C ARG A 17 8.35 -30.00 23.26
N GLN A 18 7.43 -30.29 22.35
CA GLN A 18 7.43 -29.79 21.00
C GLN A 18 7.33 -28.27 21.16
N ASP A 19 8.45 -27.59 20.90
CA ASP A 19 8.53 -26.14 20.80
C ASP A 19 7.83 -25.75 19.50
N ASP A 20 6.51 -25.89 19.50
CA ASP A 20 5.64 -25.47 18.42
C ASP A 20 5.40 -23.96 18.59
N GLY A 21 6.12 -23.18 17.79
CA GLY A 21 5.62 -21.94 17.24
C GLY A 21 5.74 -20.69 18.11
N ASP A 22 6.81 -19.93 17.87
CA ASP A 22 6.66 -18.50 17.62
C ASP A 22 7.71 -18.05 16.60
N GLU A 23 7.59 -18.56 15.38
CA GLU A 23 8.14 -17.86 14.22
C GLU A 23 7.27 -16.62 14.08
N SER A 24 7.66 -15.54 14.79
CA SER A 24 6.94 -14.27 14.88
C SER A 24 6.37 -13.95 13.50
N ALA A 25 5.06 -14.08 13.34
CA ALA A 25 4.42 -13.80 12.07
C ALA A 25 4.86 -12.41 11.66
N VAL A 26 5.65 -12.30 10.58
CA VAL A 26 6.22 -11.03 10.15
C VAL A 26 5.03 -10.10 9.92
N GLU A 27 4.89 -9.12 10.82
CA GLU A 27 3.77 -8.20 10.81
C GLU A 27 3.77 -7.51 9.44
N HIS A 28 2.69 -7.72 8.68
CA HIS A 28 2.61 -7.16 7.34
C HIS A 28 2.69 -5.63 7.44
N TRP A 29 3.50 -4.98 6.60
CA TRP A 29 3.80 -3.54 6.72
C TRP A 29 2.55 -2.65 6.86
N THR A 30 1.44 -3.06 6.25
CA THR A 30 0.17 -2.35 6.31
C THR A 30 -0.40 -2.21 7.72
N GLU A 31 -0.12 -3.14 8.63
CA GLU A 31 -0.63 -3.10 10.00
C GLU A 31 -0.06 -1.90 10.77
N ARG A 32 1.15 -1.45 10.41
CA ARG A 32 1.79 -0.25 10.95
C ARG A 32 1.38 1.05 10.27
N GLU A 33 0.70 0.98 9.11
CA GLU A 33 0.34 2.15 8.29
C GLU A 33 -1.16 2.46 8.29
N ILE A 34 -1.99 1.63 8.91
CA ILE A 34 -3.45 1.81 8.91
C ILE A 34 -4.00 2.00 10.31
N ASP A 35 -4.97 2.90 10.44
CA ASP A 35 -5.83 2.97 11.62
C ASP A 35 -7.21 2.41 11.25
N LYS A 36 -7.46 1.15 11.60
CA LYS A 36 -8.76 0.51 11.35
C LYS A 36 -9.89 1.16 12.16
N THR A 37 -9.57 1.85 13.24
CA THR A 37 -10.56 2.46 14.15
C THR A 37 -11.02 3.83 13.69
N ALA A 38 -10.29 4.46 12.76
CA ALA A 38 -10.69 5.72 12.13
C ALA A 38 -11.99 5.61 11.33
N PHE A 39 -12.33 4.40 10.84
CA PHE A 39 -13.52 4.20 10.03
C PHE A 39 -14.81 4.19 10.86
N LYS A 40 -15.88 4.77 10.30
CA LYS A 40 -17.24 4.83 10.89
C LYS A 40 -17.92 3.46 11.14
N ASP A 41 -17.28 2.35 10.75
CA ASP A 41 -17.75 0.96 10.95
C ASP A 41 -16.55 0.02 11.01
N ALA A 42 -16.48 -0.85 12.01
CA ALA A 42 -15.37 -1.79 12.19
C ALA A 42 -15.15 -2.72 10.97
N ARG A 43 -16.22 -3.06 10.24
CA ARG A 43 -16.13 -3.89 9.02
C ARG A 43 -15.44 -3.13 7.89
N LEU A 44 -15.54 -1.80 7.84
CA LEU A 44 -14.84 -0.97 6.86
C LEU A 44 -13.34 -0.97 7.16
N GLY A 45 -12.94 -0.75 8.42
CA GLY A 45 -11.54 -0.81 8.82
C GLY A 45 -10.90 -2.18 8.53
N GLN A 46 -11.62 -3.27 8.85
CA GLN A 46 -11.13 -4.62 8.54
C GLN A 46 -10.98 -4.84 7.03
N ARG A 47 -11.99 -4.44 6.25
CA ARG A 47 -11.95 -4.56 4.78
C ARG A 47 -10.84 -3.70 4.16
N PHE A 48 -10.58 -2.52 4.69
CA PHE A 48 -9.49 -1.66 4.23
C PHE A 48 -8.14 -2.33 4.45
N GLY A 49 -7.90 -2.91 5.63
CA GLY A 49 -6.67 -3.65 5.91
C GLY A 49 -6.45 -4.82 4.95
N GLU A 50 -7.47 -5.63 4.70
CA GLU A 50 -7.41 -6.72 3.71
C GLU A 50 -7.16 -6.23 2.29
N LEU A 51 -7.81 -5.12 1.91
CA LEU A 51 -7.62 -4.49 0.60
C LEU A 51 -6.21 -3.97 0.40
N LEU A 52 -5.64 -3.31 1.40
CA LEU A 52 -4.30 -2.74 1.29
C LEU A 52 -3.23 -3.84 1.25
N LYS A 53 -3.41 -4.94 2.00
CA LYS A 53 -2.54 -6.12 1.90
C LYS A 53 -2.50 -6.67 0.47
N GLN A 54 -3.68 -6.93 -0.11
CA GLN A 54 -3.79 -7.48 -1.46
C GLN A 54 -3.23 -6.55 -2.54
N ILE A 55 -3.43 -5.23 -2.41
CA ILE A 55 -2.85 -4.26 -3.34
C ILE A 55 -1.32 -4.21 -3.18
N GLY A 56 -0.80 -4.28 -1.95
CA GLY A 56 0.63 -4.34 -1.66
C GLY A 56 1.30 -5.59 -2.24
N ASP A 57 0.64 -6.74 -2.14
CA ASP A 57 1.14 -8.00 -2.72
C ASP A 57 1.07 -8.01 -4.25
N GLY A 58 0.11 -7.27 -4.82
CA GLY A 58 -0.19 -7.22 -6.26
C GLY A 58 0.25 -5.92 -6.96
N MET A 59 1.29 -5.24 -6.47
CA MET A 59 1.73 -3.95 -7.02
C MET A 59 1.90 -3.97 -8.54
N GLY A 60 1.40 -2.94 -9.21
CA GLY A 60 1.40 -2.82 -10.68
C GLY A 60 0.25 -3.56 -11.38
N GLY A 61 -0.51 -4.38 -10.66
CA GLY A 61 -1.74 -4.99 -11.14
C GLY A 61 -2.95 -4.05 -11.05
N SER A 62 -3.96 -4.32 -11.88
CA SER A 62 -5.29 -3.72 -11.69
C SER A 62 -5.95 -4.24 -10.41
N ILE A 63 -6.92 -3.53 -9.84
CA ILE A 63 -7.69 -4.03 -8.68
C ILE A 63 -8.28 -5.44 -8.96
N PRO A 64 -8.88 -5.72 -10.12
CA PRO A 64 -9.29 -7.09 -10.48
C PRO A 64 -8.13 -8.10 -10.54
N PHE A 65 -6.94 -7.67 -10.96
CA PHE A 65 -5.76 -8.55 -11.08
C PHE A 65 -5.15 -8.89 -9.71
N ALA A 66 -5.12 -7.93 -8.79
CA ALA A 66 -4.74 -8.17 -7.40
C ALA A 66 -5.76 -9.04 -6.65
N ARG A 67 -6.96 -9.24 -7.20
CA ARG A 67 -8.08 -9.93 -6.56
C ARG A 67 -8.54 -11.13 -7.38
N GLN A 68 -7.98 -12.31 -7.08
CA GLN A 68 -8.24 -13.61 -7.74
C GLN A 68 -9.71 -14.12 -7.67
N ASP A 69 -10.66 -13.31 -7.17
CA ASP A 69 -12.10 -13.63 -7.14
C ASP A 69 -12.97 -12.38 -7.44
N TRP A 70 -14.04 -12.58 -8.21
CA TRP A 70 -15.01 -11.56 -8.61
C TRP A 70 -15.75 -10.93 -7.42
N ALA A 71 -16.07 -11.73 -6.41
CA ALA A 71 -16.72 -11.22 -5.20
C ALA A 71 -15.83 -10.19 -4.49
N ASN A 72 -14.53 -10.50 -4.39
CA ASN A 72 -13.53 -9.61 -3.82
C ASN A 72 -13.33 -8.35 -4.68
N THR A 73 -13.29 -8.48 -6.00
CA THR A 73 -13.20 -7.32 -6.90
C THR A 73 -14.38 -6.36 -6.70
N LYS A 74 -15.62 -6.88 -6.66
CA LYS A 74 -16.82 -6.07 -6.38
C LYS A 74 -16.79 -5.42 -5.00
N ALA A 75 -16.28 -6.13 -3.99
CA ALA A 75 -16.15 -5.60 -2.64
C ALA A 75 -15.19 -4.41 -2.57
N ALA A 76 -14.09 -4.43 -3.34
CA ALA A 76 -13.16 -3.30 -3.44
C ALA A 76 -13.82 -2.06 -4.06
N TYR A 77 -14.50 -2.21 -5.20
CA TYR A 77 -15.22 -1.10 -5.82
C TYR A 77 -16.33 -0.54 -4.92
N ARG A 78 -17.09 -1.41 -4.26
CA ARG A 78 -18.12 -1.00 -3.28
C ARG A 78 -17.53 -0.31 -2.06
N PHE A 79 -16.30 -0.65 -1.66
CA PHE A 79 -15.61 0.02 -0.56
C PHE A 79 -15.27 1.46 -0.95
N PHE A 80 -14.62 1.68 -2.09
CA PHE A 80 -14.26 3.03 -2.54
C PHE A 80 -15.45 3.90 -2.95
N ALA A 81 -16.57 3.30 -3.37
CA ALA A 81 -17.81 4.01 -3.68
C ALA A 81 -18.72 4.22 -2.46
N ASN A 82 -18.29 3.85 -1.25
CA ASN A 82 -19.10 3.95 -0.05
C ASN A 82 -19.02 5.36 0.54
N GLU A 83 -20.15 6.06 0.64
CA GLU A 83 -20.25 7.40 1.24
C GLU A 83 -19.84 7.46 2.72
N ARG A 84 -19.71 6.31 3.40
CA ARG A 84 -19.22 6.24 4.77
C ARG A 84 -17.69 6.14 4.87
N VAL A 85 -16.99 6.02 3.74
CA VAL A 85 -15.53 5.95 3.66
C VAL A 85 -15.02 7.30 3.16
N GLU A 86 -14.33 8.03 4.03
CA GLU A 86 -13.72 9.32 3.67
C GLU A 86 -12.22 9.16 3.40
N GLU A 87 -11.65 10.06 2.59
CA GLU A 87 -10.20 10.13 2.35
C GLU A 87 -9.41 10.32 3.67
N ALA A 88 -9.91 11.16 4.57
CA ALA A 88 -9.27 11.41 5.86
C ALA A 88 -9.15 10.14 6.70
N ASP A 89 -10.17 9.27 6.69
CA ASP A 89 -10.15 8.00 7.42
C ASP A 89 -9.06 7.07 6.84
N ILE A 90 -8.95 7.02 5.51
CA ILE A 90 -7.94 6.23 4.78
C ILE A 90 -6.51 6.69 5.11
N LEU A 91 -6.26 8.01 5.14
CA LEU A 91 -4.91 8.57 5.30
C LEU A 91 -4.47 8.74 6.76
N SER A 92 -5.42 8.75 7.70
CA SER A 92 -5.17 9.01 9.13
C SER A 92 -4.06 8.14 9.72
N GLY A 93 -4.13 6.82 9.49
CA GLY A 93 -3.13 5.85 9.96
C GLY A 93 -1.74 6.12 9.40
N HIS A 94 -1.66 6.42 8.11
CA HIS A 94 -0.38 6.71 7.45
C HIS A 94 0.25 8.00 7.97
N PHE A 95 -0.56 9.04 8.23
CA PHE A 95 -0.07 10.27 8.83
C PHE A 95 0.39 10.07 10.28
N ALA A 96 -0.34 9.29 11.07
CA ALA A 96 0.07 8.95 12.42
C ALA A 96 1.38 8.16 12.43
N ALA A 97 1.52 7.16 11.56
CA ALA A 97 2.73 6.36 11.40
C ALA A 97 3.93 7.20 10.94
N THR A 98 3.72 8.10 9.99
CA THR A 98 4.74 9.04 9.51
C THR A 98 5.18 10.00 10.61
N ARG A 99 4.24 10.49 11.42
CA ARG A 99 4.55 11.34 12.57
C ARG A 99 5.35 10.59 13.64
N ALA A 100 4.97 9.36 13.97
CA ALA A 100 5.71 8.53 14.91
C ALA A 100 7.16 8.33 14.45
N ARG A 101 7.37 7.96 13.18
CA ARG A 101 8.73 7.85 12.60
C ARG A 101 9.49 9.16 12.64
N TYR A 102 8.82 10.28 12.41
CA TYR A 102 9.44 11.61 12.48
C TYR A 102 9.89 11.94 13.91
N ASP A 103 9.03 11.69 14.90
CA ASP A 103 9.32 11.95 16.32
C ASP A 103 10.47 11.07 16.85
N ASP A 104 10.63 9.86 16.31
CA ASP A 104 11.72 8.93 16.64
C ASP A 104 13.07 9.29 15.97
N CYS A 105 13.07 10.17 14.95
CA CYS A 105 14.27 10.52 14.22
C CYS A 105 15.17 11.49 15.00
N THR A 106 16.44 11.12 15.19
CA THR A 106 17.46 12.02 15.74
C THR A 106 18.23 12.70 14.61
N GLY A 107 18.26 14.03 14.62
CA GLY A 107 19.06 14.82 13.68
C GLY A 107 18.23 15.50 12.59
N PRO A 108 18.88 16.10 11.58
CA PRO A 108 18.19 16.85 10.54
C PRO A 108 17.35 15.94 9.64
N ILE A 109 16.14 16.40 9.33
CA ILE A 109 15.20 15.77 8.40
C ILE A 109 15.02 16.71 7.20
N LEU A 110 15.13 16.17 5.99
CA LEU A 110 14.88 16.91 4.76
C LEU A 110 13.43 16.67 4.32
N LEU A 111 12.69 17.74 4.10
CA LEU A 111 11.32 17.68 3.58
C LEU A 111 11.34 18.04 2.09
N ILE A 112 11.28 17.02 1.25
CA ILE A 112 11.25 17.18 -0.21
C ILE A 112 9.80 17.40 -0.64
N GLN A 113 9.54 18.48 -1.37
CA GLN A 113 8.21 18.81 -1.87
C GLN A 113 8.19 18.79 -3.39
N ASP A 114 7.17 18.16 -3.95
CA ASP A 114 6.95 18.15 -5.40
C ASP A 114 5.46 18.08 -5.72
N THR A 115 5.09 18.52 -6.92
CA THR A 115 3.72 18.48 -7.44
C THR A 115 3.66 17.61 -8.68
N THR A 116 2.95 16.49 -8.59
CA THR A 116 2.74 15.58 -9.72
C THR A 116 1.36 15.74 -10.34
N GLU A 117 1.25 15.44 -11.64
CA GLU A 117 -0.02 15.45 -12.39
C GLU A 117 -0.48 14.02 -12.66
N PHE A 118 -1.66 13.65 -12.16
CA PHE A 118 -2.37 12.46 -12.59
C PHE A 118 -3.28 12.80 -13.76
N SER A 119 -2.91 12.40 -14.98
CA SER A 119 -3.74 12.56 -16.18
C SER A 119 -4.61 11.33 -16.44
N TYR A 120 -5.89 11.53 -16.76
CA TYR A 120 -6.84 10.47 -17.13
C TYR A 120 -7.50 10.73 -18.48
N GLN A 121 -7.85 9.65 -19.18
CA GLN A 121 -8.74 9.68 -20.33
C GLN A 121 -10.12 9.19 -19.90
N ARG A 122 -11.14 10.05 -19.98
CA ARG A 122 -12.52 9.75 -19.56
C ARG A 122 -13.52 10.17 -20.62
N ALA A 123 -14.63 9.44 -20.70
CA ALA A 123 -15.76 9.80 -21.56
C ALA A 123 -16.43 11.10 -21.09
N ASN A 124 -16.56 11.29 -19.77
CA ASN A 124 -17.01 12.53 -19.16
C ASN A 124 -15.84 13.22 -18.43
N THR A 125 -15.30 14.28 -19.03
CA THR A 125 -14.15 15.03 -18.49
C THR A 125 -14.54 16.04 -17.41
N SER A 126 -15.81 16.46 -17.30
CA SER A 126 -16.24 17.45 -16.31
C SER A 126 -16.38 16.89 -14.89
N ALA A 127 -16.33 15.57 -14.73
CA ALA A 127 -16.38 14.88 -13.45
C ALA A 127 -15.02 14.85 -12.70
N ILE A 128 -13.98 15.51 -13.23
CA ILE A 128 -12.66 15.65 -12.61
C ILE A 128 -12.05 17.00 -13.05
N GLY A 129 -10.99 17.43 -12.38
CA GLY A 129 -10.26 18.66 -12.75
C GLY A 129 -9.74 18.62 -14.19
N LEU A 130 -9.55 19.80 -14.79
CA LEU A 130 -8.90 19.94 -16.10
C LEU A 130 -7.46 20.37 -15.87
N THR A 131 -6.50 19.66 -16.46
CA THR A 131 -5.06 19.96 -16.25
C THR A 131 -4.46 20.72 -17.42
N LYS A 132 -4.81 20.33 -18.66
CA LYS A 132 -4.28 20.97 -19.87
C LYS A 132 -5.22 20.84 -21.06
N SER A 133 -5.16 21.81 -21.97
CA SER A 133 -5.74 21.71 -23.31
C SER A 133 -4.60 21.45 -24.30
N VAL A 134 -4.64 20.31 -24.98
CA VAL A 134 -3.61 19.93 -25.95
C VAL A 134 -4.18 19.91 -27.37
N ASN A 135 -3.38 20.32 -28.35
CA ASN A 135 -3.74 20.16 -29.76
C ASN A 135 -3.64 18.68 -30.16
N SER A 136 -4.74 18.08 -30.59
CA SER A 136 -4.84 16.67 -31.01
C SER A 136 -4.89 16.50 -32.54
N GLY A 137 -4.29 17.45 -33.27
CA GLY A 137 -4.21 17.44 -34.73
C GLY A 137 -5.39 18.15 -35.41
N ARG A 138 -5.45 18.07 -36.74
CA ARG A 138 -6.54 18.66 -37.54
C ARG A 138 -7.64 17.64 -37.82
N ASN A 139 -8.90 18.09 -37.78
CA ASN A 139 -10.02 17.29 -38.26
C ASN A 139 -10.02 17.21 -39.80
N LYS A 140 -10.95 16.44 -40.38
CA LYS A 140 -11.10 16.31 -41.84
C LYS A 140 -11.38 17.65 -42.54
N ASP A 141 -11.87 18.65 -41.81
CA ASP A 141 -12.14 20.01 -42.30
C ASP A 141 -10.97 20.98 -42.08
N GLY A 142 -9.80 20.49 -41.65
CA GLY A 142 -8.60 21.29 -41.42
C GLY A 142 -8.59 22.12 -40.12
N ARG A 143 -9.64 22.05 -39.30
CA ARG A 143 -9.72 22.73 -37.99
C ARG A 143 -8.91 21.96 -36.94
N TRP A 144 -8.18 22.69 -36.11
CA TRP A 144 -7.48 22.11 -34.96
C TRP A 144 -8.47 21.54 -33.96
N ARG A 145 -8.27 20.27 -33.59
CA ARG A 145 -8.96 19.63 -32.48
C ARG A 145 -8.16 19.93 -31.22
N HIS A 146 -8.84 20.47 -30.22
CA HIS A 146 -8.31 20.56 -28.87
C HIS A 146 -8.85 19.36 -28.10
N HIS A 147 -7.97 18.60 -27.45
CA HIS A 147 -8.35 17.60 -26.47
C HIS A 147 -8.01 18.12 -25.08
N THR A 148 -9.02 18.23 -24.21
CA THR A 148 -8.78 18.58 -22.82
C THR A 148 -8.34 17.33 -22.08
N VAL A 149 -7.14 17.36 -21.51
CA VAL A 149 -6.68 16.33 -20.58
C VAL A 149 -7.28 16.67 -19.22
N CYS A 150 -8.02 15.70 -18.69
CA CYS A 150 -8.62 15.80 -17.37
C CYS A 150 -7.74 15.03 -16.37
N GLY A 151 -7.67 15.50 -15.13
CA GLY A 151 -6.66 15.06 -14.19
C GLY A 151 -6.76 15.68 -12.80
N MET A 152 -5.79 15.34 -11.97
CA MET A 152 -5.59 15.91 -10.63
C MET A 152 -4.14 16.30 -10.45
N LEU A 153 -3.90 17.39 -9.72
CA LEU A 153 -2.58 17.72 -9.21
C LEU A 153 -2.48 17.21 -7.78
N MET A 154 -1.42 16.48 -7.48
CA MET A 154 -1.09 16.05 -6.13
C MET A 154 0.20 16.73 -5.71
N HIS A 155 0.08 17.62 -4.74
CA HIS A 155 1.24 18.15 -4.04
C HIS A 155 1.58 17.20 -2.88
N SER A 156 2.80 16.70 -2.85
CA SER A 156 3.25 15.74 -1.86
C SER A 156 4.50 16.23 -1.15
N SER A 157 4.68 15.79 0.09
CA SER A 157 5.88 16.04 0.90
C SER A 157 6.44 14.71 1.36
N LEU A 158 7.73 14.49 1.12
CA LEU A 158 8.46 13.29 1.53
C LEU A 158 9.54 13.67 2.54
N ALA A 159 9.41 13.16 3.76
CA ALA A 159 10.42 13.34 4.81
C ALA A 159 11.49 12.25 4.70
N VAL A 160 12.76 12.66 4.62
CA VAL A 160 13.90 11.74 4.54
C VAL A 160 15.01 12.15 5.51
N THR A 161 15.64 11.16 6.13
CA THR A 161 16.86 11.35 6.93
C THR A 161 18.05 11.60 6.01
N VAL A 162 19.04 12.38 6.47
CA VAL A 162 20.27 12.64 5.68
C VAL A 162 21.03 11.35 5.34
N GLU A 163 21.01 10.34 6.21
CA GLU A 163 21.67 9.05 5.97
C GLU A 163 21.08 8.32 4.75
N ALA A 164 19.76 8.34 4.59
CA ALA A 164 19.07 7.76 3.45
C ALA A 164 19.41 8.46 2.12
N CYS A 165 19.88 9.72 2.17
CA CYS A 165 20.32 10.47 1.00
C CYS A 165 21.82 10.35 0.73
N ARG A 166 22.56 9.61 1.54
CA ARG A 166 24.00 9.41 1.35
C ARG A 166 24.25 8.38 0.26
N TRP A 167 24.08 8.82 -0.98
CA TRP A 167 24.49 8.07 -2.15
C TRP A 167 26.01 8.20 -2.30
N ASP A 168 26.72 7.08 -2.26
CA ASP A 168 28.16 7.05 -2.58
C ASP A 168 28.32 7.17 -4.09
N TRP A 169 28.51 8.40 -4.56
CA TRP A 169 28.75 8.73 -5.97
C TRP A 169 30.20 8.44 -6.42
N ARG A 170 31.00 7.70 -5.63
CA ARG A 170 32.33 7.22 -6.06
C ARG A 170 32.26 5.77 -6.59
N ARG A 171 31.75 5.60 -7.80
CA ARG A 171 32.15 4.50 -8.69
C ARG A 171 32.30 5.00 -10.11
#